data_AF-A0A7D8YVG1-F1
#
_entry.id   AF-A0A7D8YVG1-F1
#
_cell.length_a   1.000
_cell.length_b   1.000
_cell.length_c   1.000
_cell.angle_alpha   90.00
_cell.angle_beta   90.00
_cell.angle_gamma   90.00
#
_symmetry.space_group_name_H-M   'P 1'
#
loop_
_entity.id
_entity.type
_entity.pdbx_description
1 polymer ?
#
loop_
_entity_poly.entity_id
_entity_poly.type
_entity_poly.pdbx_seq_one_letter_code
_entity_poly.pdbx_strand_id
1 'polypeptide(L)'
;MRDRYRTMAPKFSTVRANAAIVEEAQKVIEKTKPALATAAISNPYAAGAQTQPGPPGAQNDADAGGPSARGRKSRKMQFSAPGRYVRQGDQLRNEIKLEELKQRIAAQSVKAGLDSEFDVVQRSLKRAQPPTVEWWDEAILPKGATYDDIDKADEYFRTSEDSLITHLVQHPIAIAAPSDRKQPERGLMLTKKEQKKMRRQRRLAELQDKRDRQKMGLIPPDPPKVRLANLMKVLTSDAVQDPTKVEAKVRREVAMRQFRHEKDNESRKLTKEERHEKEYEKLAQKERNDGLYASVYIVKYLTNGRHKFKVRETAKNDMLSGICVFHPNFALVVVEGVQSKIRHYRQLMLHRIDWTEEARPHGEADDDSDGSDDEDKKKKAEGEDDGPDMSENKCELIWEGEIPERTFKIFRARHAETDGAGKDWLTQKYEGMWDLAKRWTWQGEDL
;
A
#
# COMPACT_ATOMS: atom_id res chain seq x y z
N MET A 1 44.31 22.49 14.53
CA MET A 1 43.52 22.88 15.70
C MET A 1 42.04 22.51 15.47
N ARG A 2 41.70 21.20 15.46
CA ARG A 2 40.31 20.71 15.34
C ARG A 2 40.13 19.22 15.68
N ASP A 3 40.87 18.70 16.67
CA ASP A 3 40.72 17.33 17.17
C ASP A 3 40.73 17.29 18.71
N ARG A 4 39.73 17.93 19.31
CA ARG A 4 39.43 17.76 20.74
C ARG A 4 37.93 17.89 20.89
N TYR A 5 37.20 16.77 20.92
CA TYR A 5 35.97 16.52 21.69
C TYR A 5 35.39 15.17 21.22
N ARG A 6 35.85 14.07 21.83
CA ARG A 6 35.20 12.75 21.76
C ARG A 6 34.62 12.50 23.15
N THR A 7 33.30 12.50 23.28
CA THR A 7 32.61 12.26 24.55
C THR A 7 32.73 10.78 24.92
N MET A 8 33.18 10.49 26.14
CA MET A 8 33.27 9.13 26.66
C MET A 8 31.87 8.61 27.01
N ALA A 9 31.45 7.52 26.39
CA ALA A 9 30.24 6.79 26.78
C ALA A 9 30.48 6.00 28.09
N PRO A 10 29.51 5.94 29.02
CA PRO A 10 29.66 5.21 30.28
C PRO A 10 29.60 3.68 30.07
N LYS A 11 30.54 2.97 30.68
CA LYS A 11 30.68 1.49 30.63
C LYS A 11 29.92 0.78 31.76
N PHE A 12 28.61 0.98 31.89
CA PHE A 12 27.79 0.16 32.80
C PHE A 12 26.43 -0.18 32.17
N SER A 13 26.15 -1.48 32.01
CA SER A 13 24.92 -2.00 31.42
C SER A 13 23.76 -1.95 32.42
N THR A 14 22.80 -1.05 32.21
CA THR A 14 21.59 -0.90 33.03
C THR A 14 20.44 -1.84 32.65
N VAL A 15 20.62 -2.71 31.66
CA VAL A 15 19.54 -3.51 31.07
C VAL A 15 19.14 -4.72 31.94
N ARG A 16 20.08 -5.34 32.68
CA ARG A 16 19.77 -6.54 33.48
C ARG A 16 19.01 -6.29 34.78
N ALA A 17 19.02 -5.06 35.31
CA ALA A 17 18.34 -4.75 36.57
C ALA A 17 16.81 -4.63 36.43
N ASN A 18 16.31 -4.33 35.22
CA ASN A 18 14.88 -4.14 34.99
C ASN A 18 14.15 -5.47 34.65
N ALA A 19 14.87 -6.49 34.18
CA ALA A 19 14.27 -7.79 33.85
C ALA A 19 13.81 -8.58 35.10
N ALA A 20 14.59 -8.53 36.19
CA ALA A 20 14.24 -9.19 37.45
C ALA A 20 12.97 -8.61 38.10
N ILE A 21 12.70 -7.31 37.90
CA ILE A 21 11.52 -6.61 38.43
C ILE A 21 10.25 -7.02 37.66
N VAL A 22 10.39 -7.32 36.35
CA VAL A 22 9.27 -7.77 35.51
C VAL A 22 8.90 -9.23 35.79
N GLU A 23 9.88 -10.11 36.04
CA GLU A 23 9.63 -11.50 36.44
C GLU A 23 9.01 -11.62 37.84
N GLU A 24 9.39 -10.76 38.80
CA GLU A 24 8.74 -10.70 40.11
C GLU A 24 7.30 -10.17 40.02
N ALA A 25 7.03 -9.19 39.15
CA ALA A 25 5.68 -8.66 38.94
C ALA A 25 4.72 -9.69 38.33
N GLN A 26 5.18 -10.53 37.40
CA GLN A 26 4.37 -11.59 36.79
C GLN A 26 4.00 -12.71 37.78
N LYS A 27 4.93 -13.09 38.68
CA LYS A 27 4.68 -14.09 39.74
C LYS A 27 3.67 -13.63 40.81
N VAL A 28 3.49 -12.32 40.97
CA VAL A 28 2.49 -11.76 41.90
C VAL A 28 1.10 -11.74 41.26
N ILE A 29 0.99 -11.54 39.94
CA ILE A 29 -0.28 -11.50 39.19
C ILE A 29 -0.93 -12.89 39.08
N GLU A 30 -0.15 -13.98 38.97
CA GLU A 30 -0.70 -15.34 38.94
C GLU A 30 -1.29 -15.80 40.29
N LYS A 31 -0.89 -15.19 41.42
CA LYS A 31 -1.34 -15.60 42.76
C LYS A 31 -2.64 -14.93 43.23
N THR A 32 -3.16 -13.93 42.51
CA THR A 32 -4.31 -13.11 42.95
C THR A 32 -5.48 -13.09 41.96
N LYS A 33 -5.91 -14.25 41.45
CA LYS A 33 -7.19 -14.37 40.73
C LYS A 33 -8.26 -15.01 41.63
N PRO A 34 -9.29 -14.26 42.09
CA PRO A 34 -10.51 -14.87 42.61
C PRO A 34 -11.48 -15.20 41.44
N ALA A 35 -12.18 -16.33 41.59
CA ALA A 35 -13.18 -16.83 40.64
C ALA A 35 -14.42 -15.94 40.56
N LEU A 36 -15.00 -15.84 39.35
CA LEU A 36 -16.24 -15.12 39.08
C LEU A 36 -17.42 -15.70 39.89
N ALA A 37 -18.11 -14.84 40.64
CA ALA A 37 -19.46 -15.08 41.11
C ALA A 37 -20.35 -13.92 40.65
N THR A 38 -21.39 -14.26 39.89
CA THR A 38 -22.43 -13.37 39.37
C THR A 38 -23.30 -12.87 40.52
N ALA A 39 -23.28 -11.56 40.79
CA ALA A 39 -24.17 -10.92 41.76
C ALA A 39 -25.41 -10.34 41.07
N ALA A 40 -26.57 -10.84 41.46
CA ALA A 40 -27.88 -10.31 41.10
C ALA A 40 -28.15 -8.98 41.83
N ILE A 41 -28.78 -8.05 41.11
CA ILE A 41 -29.21 -6.74 41.63
C ILE A 41 -30.45 -6.94 42.50
N SER A 42 -30.41 -6.60 43.79
CA SER A 42 -31.59 -6.55 44.67
C SER A 42 -31.80 -5.14 45.22
N ASN A 43 -32.98 -4.59 44.93
CA ASN A 43 -33.44 -3.23 45.23
C ASN A 43 -33.74 -3.02 46.74
N PRO A 44 -33.43 -1.86 47.36
CA PRO A 44 -33.38 -1.71 48.81
C PRO A 44 -34.71 -1.30 49.49
N TYR A 45 -35.87 -1.45 48.84
CA TYR A 45 -37.16 -0.93 49.36
C TYR A 45 -38.23 -1.99 49.68
N ALA A 46 -37.87 -3.27 49.80
CA ALA A 46 -38.83 -4.32 50.13
C ALA A 46 -38.31 -5.26 51.23
N ALA A 47 -38.48 -4.88 52.49
CA ALA A 47 -38.63 -5.82 53.60
C ALA A 47 -39.30 -5.13 54.78
N GLY A 48 -40.52 -5.60 55.10
CA GLY A 48 -41.34 -5.12 56.20
C GLY A 48 -40.86 -5.63 57.57
N ALA A 49 -41.41 -4.97 58.58
CA ALA A 49 -41.18 -5.19 60.00
C ALA A 49 -41.40 -6.65 60.45
N GLN A 50 -40.51 -7.14 61.31
CA GLN A 50 -40.85 -8.10 62.35
C GLN A 50 -39.94 -7.94 63.59
N THR A 51 -40.62 -8.08 64.72
CA THR A 51 -40.30 -7.86 66.13
C THR A 51 -39.10 -8.64 66.70
N GLN A 52 -38.38 -8.02 67.66
CA GLN A 52 -37.58 -8.74 68.66
C GLN A 52 -38.15 -8.52 70.09
N PRO A 53 -38.06 -9.52 70.98
CA PRO A 53 -38.39 -9.37 72.40
C PRO A 53 -37.17 -8.85 73.19
N GLY A 54 -37.43 -7.95 74.15
CA GLY A 54 -36.41 -7.37 75.02
C GLY A 54 -36.14 -8.17 76.31
N PRO A 55 -35.14 -7.75 77.13
CA PRO A 55 -35.03 -8.15 78.53
C PRO A 55 -35.46 -7.02 79.50
N PRO A 56 -35.74 -7.34 80.79
CA PRO A 56 -36.56 -6.51 81.67
C PRO A 56 -35.78 -5.70 82.73
N GLY A 57 -36.39 -4.57 83.14
CA GLY A 57 -36.35 -3.95 84.48
C GLY A 57 -35.05 -3.24 84.90
N ALA A 58 -35.05 -2.11 85.61
CA ALA A 58 -36.10 -1.35 86.27
C ALA A 58 -35.61 0.08 86.64
N GLN A 59 -36.53 1.04 86.50
CA GLN A 59 -36.85 2.18 87.41
C GLN A 59 -35.71 3.14 87.82
N ASN A 60 -35.69 4.36 87.25
CA ASN A 60 -36.35 5.59 87.73
C ASN A 60 -35.82 6.09 89.08
N ASP A 61 -35.21 7.28 89.09
CA ASP A 61 -35.70 8.40 89.90
C ASP A 61 -34.97 9.71 89.57
N ALA A 62 -35.63 10.79 89.98
CA ALA A 62 -35.53 12.14 89.48
C ALA A 62 -34.44 13.00 90.14
N ASP A 63 -34.26 14.17 89.52
CA ASP A 63 -34.12 15.49 90.14
C ASP A 63 -32.74 16.16 90.30
N ALA A 64 -32.82 17.46 90.01
CA ALA A 64 -32.00 18.64 90.28
C ALA A 64 -30.54 18.55 90.79
N GLY A 65 -29.70 19.44 90.23
CA GLY A 65 -28.62 20.06 91.00
C GLY A 65 -27.42 20.59 90.20
N GLY A 66 -27.40 21.90 89.95
CA GLY A 66 -26.25 22.83 90.09
C GLY A 66 -24.91 22.59 89.36
N PRO A 67 -24.21 23.67 88.93
CA PRO A 67 -23.01 23.56 88.10
C PRO A 67 -21.78 23.23 88.96
N SER A 68 -21.16 22.07 88.74
CA SER A 68 -19.86 21.74 89.32
C SER A 68 -18.75 21.90 88.28
N ALA A 69 -17.81 22.79 88.59
CA ALA A 69 -16.63 23.13 87.83
C ALA A 69 -15.80 21.87 87.47
N ARG A 70 -15.90 21.41 86.22
CA ARG A 70 -15.00 20.39 85.67
C ARG A 70 -13.68 21.05 85.25
N GLY A 71 -12.67 20.92 86.10
CA GLY A 71 -11.29 21.32 85.80
C GLY A 71 -10.80 20.72 84.47
N ARG A 72 -10.08 21.53 83.69
CA ARG A 72 -9.41 21.10 82.46
C ARG A 72 -8.42 19.97 82.77
N LYS A 73 -8.78 18.73 82.43
CA LYS A 73 -7.81 17.62 82.39
C LYS A 73 -6.83 17.92 81.26
N SER A 74 -5.53 18.00 81.57
CA SER A 74 -4.50 18.16 80.54
C SER A 74 -4.58 16.94 79.61
N ARG A 75 -4.63 17.20 78.28
CA ARG A 75 -4.61 16.12 77.29
C ARG A 75 -3.23 15.47 77.35
N LYS A 76 -3.16 14.23 77.84
CA LYS A 76 -1.94 13.42 77.74
C LYS A 76 -1.60 13.25 76.26
N MET A 77 -0.36 13.54 75.87
CA MET A 77 0.12 13.30 74.51
C MET A 77 0.03 11.79 74.21
N GLN A 78 -0.82 11.44 73.24
CA GLN A 78 -1.02 10.07 72.80
C GLN A 78 -0.23 9.88 71.52
N PHE A 79 1.00 9.38 71.65
CA PHE A 79 1.86 9.13 70.50
C PHE A 79 1.27 8.02 69.64
N SER A 80 1.21 8.23 68.33
CA SER A 80 0.80 7.21 67.38
C SER A 80 1.81 6.06 67.37
N ALA A 81 1.32 4.82 67.23
CA ALA A 81 2.19 3.67 67.03
C ALA A 81 3.14 3.91 65.83
N PRO A 82 4.43 3.55 65.96
CA PRO A 82 5.41 3.72 64.90
C PRO A 82 4.94 2.99 63.63
N GLY A 83 5.03 3.68 62.49
CA GLY A 83 4.64 3.13 61.18
C GLY A 83 3.18 3.36 60.76
N ARG A 84 2.28 3.86 61.63
CA ARG A 84 0.88 4.16 61.25
C ARG A 84 0.80 5.19 60.12
N TYR A 85 1.49 6.32 60.27
CA TYR A 85 1.50 7.39 59.27
C TYR A 85 2.38 7.07 58.06
N VAL A 86 3.36 6.18 58.21
CA VAL A 86 4.16 5.66 57.09
C VAL A 86 3.27 4.85 56.15
N ARG A 87 2.46 3.92 56.71
CA ARG A 87 1.50 3.12 55.93
C ARG A 87 0.43 3.97 55.23
N GLN A 88 -0.09 4.99 55.91
CA GLN A 88 -1.03 5.93 55.28
C GLN A 88 -0.37 6.75 54.16
N GLY A 89 0.88 7.17 54.35
CA GLY A 89 1.66 7.86 53.32
C GLY A 89 1.95 6.98 52.11
N ASP A 90 2.24 5.70 52.31
CA ASP A 90 2.43 4.73 51.22
C ASP A 90 1.15 4.44 50.45
N GLN A 91 0.00 4.36 51.14
CA GLN A 91 -1.31 4.23 50.51
C GLN A 91 -1.62 5.43 49.61
N LEU A 92 -1.46 6.66 50.12
CA LEU A 92 -1.66 7.89 49.34
C LEU A 92 -0.70 7.98 48.14
N ARG A 93 0.58 7.62 48.31
CA ARG A 93 1.55 7.58 47.21
C ARG A 93 1.15 6.57 46.14
N ASN A 94 0.62 5.42 46.53
CA ASN A 94 0.16 4.40 45.60
C ASN A 94 -1.10 4.86 44.86
N GLU A 95 -2.04 5.52 45.55
CA GLU A 95 -3.23 6.11 44.93
C GLU A 95 -2.86 7.17 43.90
N ILE A 96 -1.96 8.11 44.24
CA ILE A 96 -1.48 9.15 43.31
C ILE A 96 -0.82 8.52 42.08
N LYS A 97 0.02 7.50 42.26
CA LYS A 97 0.66 6.79 41.13
C LYS A 97 -0.38 6.09 40.24
N LEU A 98 -1.42 5.50 40.83
CA LEU A 98 -2.47 4.81 40.10
C LEU A 98 -3.33 5.81 39.32
N GLU A 99 -3.60 6.98 39.90
CA GLU A 99 -4.31 8.07 39.24
C GLU A 99 -3.49 8.69 38.11
N GLU A 100 -2.20 8.92 38.31
CA GLU A 100 -1.27 9.40 37.26
C GLU A 100 -1.18 8.40 36.10
N LEU A 101 -1.13 7.10 36.40
CA LEU A 101 -1.11 6.05 35.40
C LEU A 101 -2.43 6.01 34.61
N LYS A 102 -3.58 6.17 35.28
CA LYS A 102 -4.89 6.31 34.62
C LYS A 102 -4.95 7.55 33.73
N GLN A 103 -4.48 8.70 34.21
CA GLN A 103 -4.44 9.93 33.42
C GLN A 103 -3.51 9.78 32.20
N ARG A 104 -2.40 9.07 32.33
CA ARG A 104 -1.48 8.78 31.22
C ARG A 104 -2.09 7.87 30.18
N ILE A 105 -2.84 6.84 30.60
CA ILE A 105 -3.59 5.96 29.70
C ILE A 105 -4.66 6.77 28.95
N ALA A 106 -5.44 7.60 29.66
CA ALA A 106 -6.45 8.45 29.04
C ALA A 106 -5.85 9.48 28.07
N ALA A 107 -4.72 10.10 28.42
CA ALA A 107 -4.01 11.00 27.52
C ALA A 107 -3.46 10.26 26.28
N GLN A 108 -3.01 9.01 26.45
CA GLN A 108 -2.58 8.17 25.32
C GLN A 108 -3.76 7.74 24.44
N SER A 109 -4.94 7.43 24.99
CA SER A 109 -6.12 7.09 24.19
C SER A 109 -6.65 8.28 23.39
N VAL A 110 -6.64 9.48 23.99
CA VAL A 110 -6.98 10.74 23.30
C VAL A 110 -5.95 11.06 22.22
N LYS A 111 -4.65 10.92 22.52
CA LYS A 111 -3.57 11.11 21.55
C LYS A 111 -3.60 10.08 20.40
N ALA A 112 -4.11 8.88 20.67
CA ALA A 112 -4.35 7.83 19.67
C ALA A 112 -5.64 8.04 18.86
N GLY A 113 -6.42 9.11 19.12
CA GLY A 113 -7.57 9.50 18.28
C GLY A 113 -8.84 8.65 18.45
N LEU A 114 -8.87 7.73 19.42
CA LEU A 114 -9.98 6.77 19.58
C LEU A 114 -11.34 7.44 19.92
N ASP A 115 -11.34 8.54 20.68
CA ASP A 115 -12.58 9.23 21.08
C ASP A 115 -13.19 10.05 19.93
N SER A 116 -12.36 10.67 19.09
CA SER A 116 -12.85 11.45 17.94
C SER A 116 -13.40 10.58 16.82
N GLU A 117 -12.79 9.41 16.58
CA GLU A 117 -13.28 8.46 15.57
C GLU A 117 -14.63 7.86 15.99
N PHE A 118 -14.84 7.59 17.29
CA PHE A 118 -16.12 7.06 17.78
C PHE A 118 -17.27 8.05 17.61
N ASP A 119 -17.08 9.34 17.87
CA ASP A 119 -18.16 10.34 17.77
C ASP A 119 -18.51 10.69 16.30
N VAL A 120 -17.51 10.70 15.41
CA VAL A 120 -17.72 10.87 13.96
C VAL A 120 -18.41 9.64 13.37
N VAL A 121 -17.98 8.43 13.75
CA VAL A 121 -18.65 7.19 13.35
C VAL A 121 -20.07 7.16 13.90
N GLN A 122 -20.32 7.49 15.16
CA GLN A 122 -21.66 7.52 15.74
C GLN A 122 -22.59 8.55 15.08
N ARG A 123 -22.11 9.75 14.71
CA ARG A 123 -22.91 10.72 13.92
C ARG A 123 -23.19 10.21 12.51
N SER A 124 -22.23 9.57 11.85
CA SER A 124 -22.43 9.02 10.51
C SER A 124 -23.34 7.77 10.49
N LEU A 125 -23.39 7.01 11.60
CA LEU A 125 -24.22 5.81 11.73
C LEU A 125 -25.67 6.12 12.14
N LYS A 126 -25.91 7.29 12.76
CA LYS A 126 -27.27 7.77 13.02
C LYS A 126 -27.88 8.25 11.71
N ARG A 127 -28.62 7.36 11.05
CA ARG A 127 -29.44 7.68 9.89
C ARG A 127 -30.33 8.87 10.24
N ALA A 128 -30.14 9.99 9.55
CA ALA A 128 -31.05 11.12 9.68
C ALA A 128 -32.47 10.65 9.39
N GLN A 129 -33.47 11.25 10.06
CA GLN A 129 -34.85 10.95 9.72
C GLN A 129 -35.07 11.23 8.23
N PRO A 130 -35.76 10.34 7.51
CA PRO A 130 -36.05 10.59 6.10
C PRO A 130 -36.78 11.92 5.96
N PRO A 131 -36.52 12.70 4.89
CA PRO A 131 -37.27 13.91 4.64
C PRO A 131 -38.76 13.59 4.46
N THR A 132 -39.63 14.57 4.73
CA THR A 132 -41.08 14.42 4.59
C THR A 132 -41.52 14.08 3.17
N VAL A 133 -40.73 14.49 2.18
CA VAL A 133 -40.90 14.18 0.76
C VAL A 133 -39.51 13.86 0.21
N GLU A 134 -39.36 12.78 -0.56
CA GLU A 134 -38.11 12.44 -1.21
C GLU A 134 -37.83 13.40 -2.38
N TRP A 135 -36.55 13.70 -2.62
CA TRP A 135 -36.12 14.74 -3.58
C TRP A 135 -36.62 14.52 -5.02
N TRP A 136 -36.91 13.28 -5.41
CA TRP A 136 -37.43 12.94 -6.73
C TRP A 136 -38.94 13.16 -6.85
N ASP A 137 -39.67 13.12 -5.74
CA ASP A 137 -41.11 13.43 -5.67
C ASP A 137 -41.40 14.91 -5.47
N GLU A 138 -40.50 15.65 -4.81
CA GLU A 138 -40.67 17.07 -4.52
C GLU A 138 -40.92 17.92 -5.78
N ALA A 139 -40.27 17.57 -6.89
CA ALA A 139 -40.46 18.25 -8.17
C ALA A 139 -41.77 17.89 -8.88
N ILE A 140 -42.34 16.72 -8.55
CA ILE A 140 -43.54 16.19 -9.19
C ILE A 140 -44.78 16.68 -8.43
N LEU A 141 -44.74 16.63 -7.10
CA LEU A 141 -45.85 17.00 -6.24
C LEU A 141 -46.20 18.49 -6.33
N PRO A 142 -47.47 18.86 -6.07
CA PRO A 142 -47.86 20.25 -5.90
C PRO A 142 -47.03 20.93 -4.80
N LYS A 143 -46.70 22.22 -4.99
CA LYS A 143 -45.87 22.98 -4.02
C LYS A 143 -46.48 22.94 -2.62
N GLY A 144 -45.74 22.37 -1.66
CA GLY A 144 -46.14 22.27 -0.26
C GLY A 144 -47.01 21.05 0.07
N ALA A 145 -47.28 20.17 -0.89
CA ALA A 145 -47.92 18.88 -0.64
C ALA A 145 -46.92 17.88 -0.04
N THR A 146 -47.44 16.96 0.78
CA THR A 146 -46.68 15.85 1.36
C THR A 146 -47.31 14.52 0.95
N TYR A 147 -46.70 13.39 1.34
CA TYR A 147 -47.27 12.06 1.08
C TYR A 147 -48.65 11.83 1.75
N ASP A 148 -49.07 12.67 2.68
CA ASP A 148 -50.40 12.60 3.28
C ASP A 148 -51.49 13.20 2.36
N ASP A 149 -51.11 13.94 1.32
CA ASP A 149 -52.02 14.65 0.39
C ASP A 149 -52.10 13.99 -1.01
N ILE A 150 -51.83 12.68 -1.10
CA ILE A 150 -51.76 11.95 -2.40
C ILE A 150 -53.03 12.10 -3.24
N ASP A 151 -54.22 12.07 -2.62
CA ASP A 151 -55.48 12.20 -3.36
C ASP A 151 -55.60 13.57 -4.08
N LYS A 152 -55.09 14.63 -3.44
CA LYS A 152 -55.03 15.98 -4.04
C LYS A 152 -53.95 16.08 -5.09
N ALA A 153 -52.83 15.38 -4.90
CA ALA A 153 -51.76 15.31 -5.89
C ALA A 153 -52.23 14.56 -7.15
N ASP A 154 -53.01 13.49 -7.02
CA ASP A 154 -53.57 12.72 -8.14
C ASP A 154 -54.59 13.56 -8.95
N GLU A 155 -55.42 14.35 -8.28
CA GLU A 155 -56.28 15.32 -8.95
C GLU A 155 -55.45 16.38 -9.71
N TYR A 156 -54.40 16.91 -9.09
CA TYR A 156 -53.48 17.86 -9.73
C TYR A 156 -52.80 17.26 -10.98
N PHE A 157 -52.34 16.01 -10.92
CA PHE A 157 -51.71 15.33 -12.06
C PHE A 157 -52.63 15.16 -13.26
N ARG A 158 -53.94 15.04 -13.05
CA ARG A 158 -54.92 14.87 -14.13
C ARG A 158 -55.52 16.16 -14.67
N THR A 159 -55.56 17.21 -13.84
CA THR A 159 -56.31 18.43 -14.14
C THR A 159 -55.42 19.64 -14.41
N SER A 160 -54.21 19.68 -13.85
CA SER A 160 -53.31 20.82 -14.00
C SER A 160 -52.42 20.68 -15.24
N GLU A 161 -52.37 21.74 -16.05
CA GLU A 161 -51.44 21.86 -17.19
C GLU A 161 -49.99 22.03 -16.73
N ASP A 162 -49.75 22.43 -15.48
CA ASP A 162 -48.42 22.61 -14.90
C ASP A 162 -47.80 21.30 -14.37
N SER A 163 -48.54 20.18 -14.43
CA SER A 163 -48.05 18.86 -14.01
C SER A 163 -46.93 18.35 -14.93
N LEU A 164 -45.84 17.85 -14.35
CA LEU A 164 -44.75 17.19 -15.09
C LEU A 164 -45.16 15.82 -15.66
N ILE A 165 -46.19 15.19 -15.09
CA ILE A 165 -46.67 13.88 -15.53
C ILE A 165 -47.59 14.07 -16.73
N THR A 166 -47.17 13.53 -17.86
CA THR A 166 -47.95 13.54 -19.10
C THR A 166 -48.01 12.14 -19.71
N HIS A 167 -48.79 11.96 -20.77
CA HIS A 167 -48.86 10.69 -21.52
C HIS A 167 -47.59 10.40 -22.35
N LEU A 168 -46.61 11.31 -22.37
CA LEU A 168 -45.40 11.20 -23.17
C LEU A 168 -44.32 10.39 -22.44
N VAL A 169 -43.60 9.57 -23.19
CA VAL A 169 -42.45 8.79 -22.67
C VAL A 169 -41.15 9.40 -23.18
N GLN A 170 -40.35 9.95 -22.28
CA GLN A 170 -39.03 10.46 -22.61
C GLN A 170 -38.04 9.30 -22.85
N HIS A 171 -37.44 9.25 -24.03
CA HIS A 171 -36.34 8.34 -24.30
C HIS A 171 -35.04 9.04 -23.88
N PRO A 172 -34.27 8.49 -22.92
CA PRO A 172 -33.04 9.12 -22.47
C PRO A 172 -32.01 9.19 -23.60
N ILE A 173 -31.12 10.19 -23.52
CA ILE A 173 -30.03 10.33 -24.48
C ILE A 173 -29.14 9.09 -24.39
N ALA A 174 -28.89 8.43 -25.52
CA ALA A 174 -28.00 7.29 -25.58
C ALA A 174 -26.55 7.74 -25.30
N ILE A 175 -26.05 7.43 -24.11
CA ILE A 175 -24.65 7.65 -23.73
C ILE A 175 -23.83 6.48 -24.29
N ALA A 176 -22.83 6.77 -25.13
CA ALA A 176 -21.93 5.74 -25.64
C ALA A 176 -21.21 5.03 -24.49
N ALA A 177 -21.12 3.69 -24.56
CA ALA A 177 -20.45 2.93 -23.53
C ALA A 177 -18.95 3.29 -23.49
N PRO A 178 -18.30 3.30 -22.32
CA PRO A 178 -16.85 3.51 -22.23
C PRO A 178 -16.04 2.56 -23.11
N SER A 179 -16.56 1.35 -23.36
CA SER A 179 -15.99 0.33 -24.24
C SER A 179 -16.11 0.64 -25.73
N ASP A 180 -17.11 1.40 -26.18
CA ASP A 180 -17.32 1.69 -27.62
C ASP A 180 -16.22 2.59 -28.20
N ARG A 181 -15.54 3.36 -27.34
CA ARG A 181 -14.35 4.14 -27.72
C ARG A 181 -13.16 3.25 -28.11
N LYS A 182 -13.14 1.99 -27.66
CA LYS A 182 -12.03 1.04 -27.86
C LYS A 182 -12.24 0.17 -29.10
N GLN A 183 -12.58 0.74 -30.27
CA GLN A 183 -12.63 -0.09 -31.47
C GLN A 183 -11.23 -0.60 -31.83
N PRO A 184 -10.97 -1.92 -31.79
CA PRO A 184 -9.64 -2.43 -32.07
C PRO A 184 -9.38 -2.34 -33.58
N GLU A 185 -8.38 -1.56 -33.97
CA GLU A 185 -7.88 -1.56 -35.34
C GLU A 185 -7.34 -2.96 -35.68
N ARG A 186 -8.04 -3.69 -36.57
CA ARG A 186 -7.59 -5.01 -37.00
C ARG A 186 -6.39 -4.86 -37.93
N GLY A 187 -5.20 -5.15 -37.42
CA GLY A 187 -3.98 -5.17 -38.22
C GLY A 187 -4.09 -6.18 -39.38
N LEU A 188 -3.78 -5.74 -40.61
CA LEU A 188 -3.78 -6.61 -41.78
C LEU A 188 -2.64 -7.63 -41.68
N MET A 189 -2.98 -8.90 -41.47
CA MET A 189 -2.02 -9.99 -41.45
C MET A 189 -1.84 -10.57 -42.85
N LEU A 190 -0.62 -10.49 -43.38
CA LEU A 190 -0.27 -11.09 -44.67
C LEU A 190 0.19 -12.54 -44.50
N THR A 191 -0.22 -13.41 -45.41
CA THR A 191 0.29 -14.78 -45.50
C THR A 191 1.77 -14.79 -45.89
N LYS A 192 2.49 -15.87 -45.56
CA LYS A 192 3.91 -16.03 -45.96
C LYS A 192 4.10 -15.95 -47.49
N LYS A 193 3.09 -16.34 -48.28
CA LYS A 193 3.13 -16.25 -49.75
C LYS A 193 3.03 -14.79 -50.22
N GLU A 194 2.14 -14.00 -49.62
CA GLU A 194 1.99 -12.57 -49.90
C GLU A 194 3.20 -11.76 -49.45
N GLN A 195 3.72 -12.03 -48.25
CA GLN A 195 4.96 -11.40 -47.76
C GLN A 195 6.13 -11.66 -48.72
N LYS A 196 6.26 -12.90 -49.22
CA LYS A 196 7.27 -13.26 -50.24
C LYS A 196 7.01 -12.53 -51.56
N LYS A 197 5.75 -12.40 -52.00
CA LYS A 197 5.37 -11.68 -53.23
C LYS A 197 5.72 -10.19 -53.12
N MET A 198 5.31 -9.53 -52.05
CA MET A 198 5.61 -8.12 -51.76
C MET A 198 7.12 -7.88 -51.71
N ARG A 199 7.88 -8.70 -50.99
CA ARG A 199 9.35 -8.59 -50.92
C ARG A 199 10.01 -8.73 -52.30
N ARG A 200 9.52 -9.64 -53.15
CA ARG A 200 10.04 -9.82 -54.52
C ARG A 200 9.74 -8.60 -55.39
N GLN A 201 8.51 -8.10 -55.34
CA GLN A 201 8.11 -6.90 -56.11
C GLN A 201 8.91 -5.68 -55.69
N ARG A 202 9.08 -5.43 -54.39
CA ARG A 202 9.89 -4.32 -53.87
C ARG A 202 11.36 -4.42 -54.33
N ARG A 203 11.96 -5.61 -54.25
CA ARG A 203 13.33 -5.83 -54.75
C ARG A 203 13.46 -5.67 -56.25
N LEU A 204 12.45 -6.09 -57.02
CA LEU A 204 12.44 -5.94 -58.46
C LEU A 204 12.40 -4.46 -58.84
N ALA A 205 11.54 -3.67 -58.18
CA ALA A 205 11.46 -2.22 -58.35
C ALA A 205 12.78 -1.53 -57.98
N GLU A 206 13.35 -1.83 -56.80
CA GLU A 206 14.65 -1.27 -56.38
C GLU A 206 15.80 -1.62 -57.36
N LEU A 207 15.81 -2.83 -57.92
CA LEU A 207 16.79 -3.23 -58.94
C LEU A 207 16.56 -2.57 -60.29
N GLN A 208 15.30 -2.37 -60.68
CA GLN A 208 14.93 -1.69 -61.91
C GLN A 208 15.34 -0.21 -61.83
N ASP A 209 14.99 0.48 -60.74
CA ASP A 209 15.42 1.85 -60.47
C ASP A 209 16.94 1.99 -60.51
N LYS A 210 17.68 1.05 -59.91
CA LYS A 210 19.15 1.06 -59.94
C LYS A 210 19.69 0.90 -61.35
N ARG A 211 19.14 -0.02 -62.16
CA ARG A 211 19.54 -0.22 -63.56
C ARG A 211 19.23 1.00 -64.40
N ASP A 212 18.07 1.61 -64.22
CA ASP A 212 17.66 2.77 -65.00
C ASP A 212 18.52 3.99 -64.63
N ARG A 213 18.88 4.17 -63.35
CA ARG A 213 19.91 5.16 -62.93
C ARG A 213 21.28 4.91 -63.55
N GLN A 214 21.69 3.65 -63.71
CA GLN A 214 22.94 3.31 -64.42
C GLN A 214 22.85 3.61 -65.91
N LYS A 215 21.74 3.28 -66.57
CA LYS A 215 21.51 3.59 -67.99
C LYS A 215 21.48 5.09 -68.26
N MET A 216 20.91 5.87 -67.35
CA MET A 216 20.92 7.33 -67.41
C MET A 216 22.28 7.95 -67.03
N GLY A 217 23.26 7.14 -66.59
CA GLY A 217 24.60 7.61 -66.24
C GLY A 217 24.71 8.32 -64.88
N LEU A 218 23.66 8.31 -64.06
CA LEU A 218 23.68 8.92 -62.72
C LEU A 218 24.53 8.13 -61.72
N ILE A 219 24.67 6.82 -61.93
CA ILE A 219 25.45 5.91 -61.08
C ILE A 219 26.35 5.06 -61.98
N PRO A 220 27.66 4.95 -61.69
CA PRO A 220 28.54 4.06 -62.44
C PRO A 220 28.13 2.58 -62.24
N PRO A 221 28.44 1.69 -63.20
CA PRO A 221 28.21 0.26 -63.03
C PRO A 221 28.97 -0.27 -61.80
N ASP A 222 28.32 -1.14 -61.01
CA ASP A 222 28.96 -1.70 -59.82
C ASP A 222 30.17 -2.58 -60.22
N PRO A 223 31.33 -2.43 -59.56
CA PRO A 223 32.48 -3.29 -59.83
C PRO A 223 32.22 -4.75 -59.41
N PRO A 224 32.90 -5.74 -60.02
CA PRO A 224 32.70 -7.15 -59.71
C PRO A 224 33.09 -7.47 -58.26
N LYS A 225 32.22 -8.22 -57.58
CA LYS A 225 32.40 -8.57 -56.16
C LYS A 225 33.51 -9.63 -55.99
N VAL A 226 34.72 -9.23 -55.58
CA VAL A 226 35.83 -10.18 -55.37
C VAL A 226 35.83 -10.75 -53.94
N ARG A 227 36.24 -12.02 -53.79
CA ARG A 227 36.50 -12.72 -52.51
C ARG A 227 37.85 -13.42 -52.64
N LEU A 228 38.53 -13.73 -51.53
CA LEU A 228 39.79 -14.48 -51.56
C LEU A 228 39.66 -15.81 -52.32
N ALA A 229 38.58 -16.56 -52.07
CA ALA A 229 38.29 -17.80 -52.79
C ALA A 229 38.05 -17.62 -54.31
N ASN A 230 37.58 -16.43 -54.74
CA ASN A 230 37.28 -16.13 -56.15
C ASN A 230 38.38 -15.30 -56.83
N LEU A 231 39.47 -15.00 -56.12
CA LEU A 231 40.52 -14.07 -56.56
C LEU A 231 41.15 -14.53 -57.89
N MET A 232 41.61 -15.78 -57.93
CA MET A 232 42.26 -16.36 -59.11
C MET A 232 41.33 -16.49 -60.33
N LYS A 233 40.01 -16.54 -60.12
CA LYS A 233 39.03 -16.65 -61.21
C LYS A 233 38.63 -15.30 -61.81
N VAL A 234 38.65 -14.24 -61.01
CA VAL A 234 38.13 -12.91 -61.40
C VAL A 234 39.26 -11.96 -61.81
N LEU A 235 40.43 -12.07 -61.18
CA LEU A 235 41.58 -11.19 -61.41
C LEU A 235 42.81 -12.00 -61.84
N THR A 236 42.64 -13.00 -62.72
CA THR A 236 43.73 -13.92 -63.10
C THR A 236 44.92 -13.19 -63.74
N SER A 237 44.68 -12.23 -64.64
CA SER A 237 45.74 -11.45 -65.30
C SER A 237 46.59 -10.66 -64.29
N ASP A 238 45.93 -10.01 -63.35
CA ASP A 238 46.57 -9.11 -62.38
C ASP A 238 47.21 -9.88 -61.22
N ALA A 239 46.60 -11.02 -60.83
CA ALA A 239 47.08 -11.87 -59.76
C ALA A 239 48.33 -12.67 -60.15
N VAL A 240 48.55 -12.92 -61.45
CA VAL A 240 49.79 -13.56 -61.95
C VAL A 240 50.97 -12.60 -61.91
N GLN A 241 50.75 -11.29 -62.05
CA GLN A 241 51.81 -10.28 -61.97
C GLN A 241 52.23 -9.99 -60.52
N ASP A 242 51.29 -9.66 -59.64
CA ASP A 242 51.55 -9.31 -58.24
C ASP A 242 50.53 -9.98 -57.28
N PRO A 243 50.73 -11.24 -56.87
CA PRO A 243 49.74 -11.98 -56.08
C PRO A 243 49.46 -11.33 -54.72
N THR A 244 50.49 -10.86 -54.02
CA THR A 244 50.36 -10.22 -52.69
C THR A 244 49.62 -8.89 -52.74
N LYS A 245 49.82 -8.09 -53.80
CA LYS A 245 49.16 -6.79 -53.99
C LYS A 245 47.67 -6.97 -54.27
N VAL A 246 47.34 -7.93 -55.14
CA VAL A 246 45.94 -8.27 -55.45
C VAL A 246 45.25 -8.87 -54.23
N GLU A 247 45.92 -9.74 -53.47
CA GLU A 247 45.40 -10.28 -52.22
C GLU A 247 45.11 -9.17 -51.20
N ALA A 248 46.07 -8.26 -50.96
CA ALA A 248 45.88 -7.13 -50.05
C ALA A 248 44.74 -6.21 -50.48
N LYS A 249 44.58 -5.96 -51.79
CA LYS A 249 43.44 -5.19 -52.34
C LYS A 249 42.11 -5.88 -52.07
N VAL A 250 42.03 -7.20 -52.28
CA VAL A 250 40.81 -7.99 -52.03
C VAL A 250 40.50 -8.07 -50.53
N ARG A 251 41.51 -8.27 -49.66
CA ARG A 251 41.34 -8.22 -48.20
C ARG A 251 40.80 -6.87 -47.75
N ARG A 252 41.36 -5.77 -48.28
CA ARG A 252 40.86 -4.41 -48.01
C ARG A 252 39.41 -4.24 -48.47
N GLU A 253 39.03 -4.74 -49.65
CA GLU A 253 37.65 -4.66 -50.14
C GLU A 253 36.68 -5.52 -49.30
N VAL A 254 37.09 -6.71 -48.85
CA VAL A 254 36.34 -7.53 -47.89
C VAL A 254 36.14 -6.77 -46.58
N ALA A 255 37.22 -6.25 -46.00
CA ALA A 255 37.17 -5.47 -44.75
C ALA A 255 36.31 -4.22 -44.90
N MET A 256 36.44 -3.48 -46.01
CA MET A 256 35.60 -2.32 -46.30
C MET A 256 34.12 -2.67 -46.43
N ARG A 257 33.77 -3.84 -46.97
CA ARG A 257 32.37 -4.30 -47.02
C ARG A 257 31.84 -4.68 -45.63
N GLN A 258 32.66 -5.32 -44.80
CA GLN A 258 32.31 -5.63 -43.42
C GLN A 258 32.10 -4.33 -42.62
N PHE A 259 33.06 -3.42 -42.70
CA PHE A 259 32.97 -2.10 -42.08
C PHE A 259 31.74 -1.31 -42.54
N ARG A 260 31.44 -1.29 -43.84
CA ARG A 260 30.21 -0.64 -44.35
C ARG A 260 28.95 -1.28 -43.79
N HIS A 261 28.90 -2.62 -43.70
CA HIS A 261 27.77 -3.32 -43.12
C HIS A 261 27.59 -3.00 -41.62
N GLU A 262 28.69 -2.96 -40.86
CA GLU A 262 28.68 -2.59 -39.45
C GLU A 262 28.25 -1.13 -39.26
N LYS A 263 28.84 -0.20 -40.03
CA LYS A 263 28.47 1.21 -40.03
C LYS A 263 27.00 1.44 -40.42
N ASP A 264 26.48 0.69 -41.39
CA ASP A 264 25.07 0.74 -41.78
C ASP A 264 24.15 0.18 -40.68
N ASN A 265 24.61 -0.79 -39.88
CA ASN A 265 23.85 -1.31 -38.75
C ASN A 265 23.90 -0.35 -37.55
N GLU A 266 25.05 0.25 -37.30
CA GLU A 266 25.22 1.28 -36.28
C GLU A 266 24.36 2.51 -36.59
N SER A 267 24.34 2.98 -37.84
CA SER A 267 23.50 4.11 -38.24
C SER A 267 22.00 3.84 -38.16
N ARG A 268 21.57 2.57 -38.28
CA ARG A 268 20.16 2.16 -38.06
C ARG A 268 19.84 1.83 -36.60
N LYS A 269 20.86 1.65 -35.75
CA LYS A 269 20.67 1.27 -34.36
C LYS A 269 20.14 2.49 -33.61
N LEU A 270 18.95 2.34 -33.05
CA LEU A 270 18.37 3.38 -32.22
C LEU A 270 19.30 3.72 -31.06
N THR A 271 19.38 5.02 -30.76
CA THR A 271 20.01 5.50 -29.54
C THR A 271 19.22 5.00 -28.31
N LYS A 272 19.83 5.06 -27.12
CA LYS A 272 19.16 4.64 -25.89
C LYS A 272 17.91 5.49 -25.61
N GLU A 273 18.00 6.78 -25.92
CA GLU A 273 16.91 7.77 -25.74
C GLU A 273 15.76 7.49 -26.72
N GLU A 274 16.06 7.32 -28.01
CA GLU A 274 15.04 6.97 -29.02
C GLU A 274 14.33 5.64 -28.71
N ARG A 275 15.06 4.67 -28.14
CA ARG A 275 14.45 3.40 -27.72
C ARG A 275 13.45 3.60 -26.59
N HIS A 276 13.84 4.37 -25.58
CA HIS A 276 12.97 4.67 -24.45
C HIS A 276 11.73 5.47 -24.88
N GLU A 277 11.89 6.43 -25.79
CA GLU A 277 10.78 7.18 -26.37
C GLU A 277 9.82 6.27 -27.15
N LYS A 278 10.32 5.37 -28.01
CA LYS A 278 9.47 4.39 -28.69
C LYS A 278 8.75 3.43 -27.75
N GLU A 279 9.38 3.05 -26.65
CA GLU A 279 8.74 2.22 -25.62
C GLU A 279 7.63 3.01 -24.91
N TYR A 280 7.87 4.26 -24.55
CA TYR A 280 6.88 5.17 -23.97
C TYR A 280 5.68 5.38 -24.90
N GLU A 281 5.93 5.70 -26.18
CA GLU A 281 4.87 5.88 -27.18
C GLU A 281 4.03 4.62 -27.36
N LYS A 282 4.68 3.45 -27.39
CA LYS A 282 3.99 2.16 -27.49
C LYS A 282 3.11 1.88 -26.28
N LEU A 283 3.57 2.23 -25.07
CA LEU A 283 2.75 2.11 -23.86
C LEU A 283 1.58 3.10 -23.88
N ALA A 284 1.83 4.36 -24.26
CA ALA A 284 0.80 5.38 -24.36
C ALA A 284 -0.29 5.03 -25.39
N GLN A 285 0.09 4.43 -26.53
CA GLN A 285 -0.86 3.91 -27.51
C GLN A 285 -1.71 2.77 -26.93
N LYS A 286 -1.09 1.84 -26.19
CA LYS A 286 -1.84 0.76 -25.52
C LYS A 286 -2.76 1.29 -24.44
N GLU A 287 -2.34 2.30 -23.68
CA GLU A 287 -3.18 2.95 -22.67
C GLU A 287 -4.43 3.57 -23.31
N ARG A 288 -4.28 4.22 -24.48
CA ARG A 288 -5.41 4.78 -25.24
C ARG A 288 -6.36 3.71 -25.79
N ASN A 289 -5.82 2.57 -26.23
CA ASN A 289 -6.60 1.53 -26.90
C ASN A 289 -7.24 0.54 -25.91
N ASP A 290 -6.46 0.00 -24.98
CA ASP A 290 -6.89 -1.07 -24.06
C ASP A 290 -7.49 -0.50 -22.76
N GLY A 291 -7.22 0.79 -22.46
CA GLY A 291 -7.58 1.43 -21.21
C GLY A 291 -6.57 1.18 -20.09
N LEU A 292 -6.97 1.55 -18.87
CA LEU A 292 -6.14 1.47 -17.67
C LEU A 292 -6.64 0.38 -16.74
N TYR A 293 -5.71 -0.28 -16.07
CA TYR A 293 -5.98 -1.30 -15.07
C TYR A 293 -5.27 -0.92 -13.79
N ALA A 294 -5.86 -1.30 -12.67
CA ALA A 294 -5.27 -1.15 -11.37
C ALA A 294 -5.24 -2.49 -10.64
N SER A 295 -4.22 -2.69 -9.82
CA SER A 295 -4.13 -3.81 -8.89
C SER A 295 -3.66 -3.35 -7.52
N VAL A 296 -4.23 -3.97 -6.50
CA VAL A 296 -4.01 -3.66 -5.09
C VAL A 296 -3.52 -4.92 -4.39
N TYR A 297 -2.36 -4.82 -3.76
CA TYR A 297 -1.71 -5.89 -3.03
C TYR A 297 -1.59 -5.54 -1.55
N ILE A 298 -1.68 -6.56 -0.71
CA ILE A 298 -1.38 -6.48 0.72
C ILE A 298 -0.17 -7.35 1.04
N VAL A 299 0.72 -6.82 1.86
CA VAL A 299 1.91 -7.52 2.36
C VAL A 299 1.92 -7.39 3.88
N LYS A 300 2.09 -8.49 4.63
CA LYS A 300 2.05 -8.49 6.10
C LYS A 300 3.21 -7.64 6.64
N TYR A 301 4.43 -7.92 6.19
CA TYR A 301 5.62 -7.15 6.54
C TYR A 301 6.42 -6.74 5.31
N LEU A 302 6.54 -5.43 5.07
CA LEU A 302 7.38 -4.85 4.01
C LEU A 302 8.50 -4.00 4.62
N THR A 303 9.42 -4.63 5.35
CA THR A 303 10.56 -3.97 6.01
C THR A 303 11.85 -4.05 5.18
N ASN A 304 12.08 -5.18 4.50
CA ASN A 304 13.28 -5.47 3.71
C ASN A 304 13.53 -4.43 2.60
N GLY A 305 14.74 -3.84 2.60
CA GLY A 305 15.17 -2.82 1.64
C GLY A 305 15.19 -3.32 0.19
N ARG A 306 15.56 -4.59 -0.04
CA ARG A 306 15.59 -5.22 -1.37
C ARG A 306 14.18 -5.38 -1.93
N HIS A 307 13.21 -5.77 -1.11
CA HIS A 307 11.80 -5.86 -1.50
C HIS A 307 11.24 -4.48 -1.84
N LYS A 308 11.47 -3.49 -0.96
CA LYS A 308 11.10 -2.08 -1.22
C LYS A 308 11.69 -1.55 -2.53
N PHE A 309 12.95 -1.88 -2.83
CA PHE A 309 13.60 -1.49 -4.07
C PHE A 309 12.94 -2.17 -5.28
N LYS A 310 12.75 -3.49 -5.25
CA LYS A 310 12.09 -4.24 -6.34
C LYS A 310 10.68 -3.72 -6.64
N VAL A 311 9.87 -3.51 -5.61
CA VAL A 311 8.49 -2.97 -5.69
C VAL A 311 8.49 -1.60 -6.37
N ARG A 312 9.40 -0.70 -5.97
CA ARG A 312 9.47 0.67 -6.48
C ARG A 312 10.08 0.77 -7.88
N GLU A 313 11.23 0.12 -8.09
CA GLU A 313 11.98 0.25 -9.34
C GLU A 313 11.26 -0.48 -10.48
N THR A 314 10.58 -1.59 -10.20
CA THR A 314 9.77 -2.26 -11.23
C THR A 314 8.57 -1.42 -11.62
N ALA A 315 7.87 -0.81 -10.65
CA ALA A 315 6.76 0.11 -10.97
C ALA A 315 7.24 1.27 -11.85
N LYS A 316 8.41 1.85 -11.55
CA LYS A 316 9.02 2.90 -12.36
C LYS A 316 9.40 2.44 -13.77
N ASN A 317 10.10 1.30 -13.89
CA ASN A 317 10.53 0.74 -15.18
C ASN A 317 9.35 0.34 -16.07
N ASP A 318 8.25 -0.10 -15.47
CA ASP A 318 7.01 -0.43 -16.19
C ASP A 318 6.09 0.77 -16.42
N MET A 319 6.50 1.97 -16.02
CA MET A 319 5.70 3.20 -16.11
C MET A 319 4.32 3.09 -15.45
N LEU A 320 4.27 2.32 -14.35
CA LEU A 320 3.11 2.22 -13.49
C LEU A 320 3.05 3.43 -12.56
N SER A 321 1.85 3.98 -12.38
CA SER A 321 1.56 4.94 -11.33
C SER A 321 1.01 4.22 -10.12
N GLY A 322 1.01 4.85 -8.94
CA GLY A 322 0.45 4.21 -7.75
C GLY A 322 1.03 4.72 -6.44
N ILE A 323 0.75 3.99 -5.37
CA ILE A 323 1.28 4.29 -4.05
C ILE A 323 1.54 3.02 -3.24
N CYS A 324 2.64 3.00 -2.51
CA CYS A 324 2.95 2.01 -1.50
C CYS A 324 2.85 2.69 -0.13
N VAL A 325 1.88 2.30 0.68
CA VAL A 325 1.67 2.80 2.05
C VAL A 325 2.21 1.76 3.02
N PHE A 326 3.19 2.15 3.83
CA PHE A 326 3.70 1.33 4.93
C PHE A 326 2.94 1.66 6.21
N HIS A 327 2.39 0.64 6.86
CA HIS A 327 1.76 0.75 8.16
C HIS A 327 2.29 -0.38 9.08
N PRO A 328 2.25 -0.23 10.42
CA PRO A 328 2.82 -1.22 11.33
C PRO A 328 2.24 -2.63 11.17
N ASN A 329 0.95 -2.73 10.80
CA ASN A 329 0.26 -4.02 10.70
C ASN A 329 0.38 -4.67 9.30
N PHE A 330 0.46 -3.87 8.25
CA PHE A 330 0.55 -4.32 6.86
C PHE A 330 1.06 -3.18 5.96
N ALA A 331 1.53 -3.54 4.77
CA ALA A 331 1.77 -2.59 3.70
C ALA A 331 0.75 -2.79 2.58
N LEU A 332 0.17 -1.68 2.09
CA LEU A 332 -0.74 -1.68 0.96
C LEU A 332 -0.01 -1.12 -0.27
N VAL A 333 -0.04 -1.85 -1.38
CA VAL A 333 0.56 -1.44 -2.65
C VAL A 333 -0.52 -1.33 -3.70
N VAL A 334 -0.78 -0.10 -4.17
CA VAL A 334 -1.68 0.19 -5.28
C VAL A 334 -0.83 0.53 -6.50
N VAL A 335 -1.11 -0.12 -7.63
CA VAL A 335 -0.50 0.21 -8.93
C VAL A 335 -1.57 0.37 -10.00
N GLU A 336 -1.34 1.30 -10.91
CA GLU A 336 -2.21 1.68 -12.02
C GLU A 336 -1.38 1.74 -13.32
N GLY A 337 -1.91 1.20 -14.41
CA GLY A 337 -1.27 1.28 -15.71
C GLY A 337 -1.85 0.32 -16.74
N VAL A 338 -1.09 0.09 -17.82
CA VAL A 338 -1.53 -0.79 -18.92
C VAL A 338 -1.56 -2.25 -18.46
N GLN A 339 -2.57 -3.01 -18.89
CA GLN A 339 -2.80 -4.41 -18.47
C GLN A 339 -1.55 -5.31 -18.60
N SER A 340 -0.80 -5.19 -19.69
CA SER A 340 0.43 -5.96 -19.90
C SER A 340 1.48 -5.72 -18.83
N LYS A 341 1.56 -4.50 -18.30
CA LYS A 341 2.50 -4.09 -17.26
C LYS A 341 1.99 -4.45 -15.87
N ILE A 342 0.68 -4.32 -15.64
CA ILE A 342 0.02 -4.85 -14.43
C ILE A 342 0.24 -6.36 -14.28
N ARG A 343 0.12 -7.15 -15.36
CA ARG A 343 0.42 -8.60 -15.32
C ARG A 343 1.88 -8.91 -14.98
N HIS A 344 2.83 -8.12 -15.51
CA HIS A 344 4.24 -8.27 -15.17
C HIS A 344 4.50 -7.94 -13.69
N TYR A 345 3.87 -6.88 -13.19
CA TYR A 345 3.94 -6.49 -11.78
C TYR A 345 3.29 -7.53 -10.86
N ARG A 346 2.16 -8.13 -11.27
CA ARG A 346 1.52 -9.23 -10.54
C ARG A 346 2.45 -10.44 -10.42
N GLN A 347 3.13 -10.81 -11.50
CA GLN A 347 4.12 -11.89 -11.46
C GLN A 347 5.28 -11.55 -10.51
N LEU A 348 5.71 -10.29 -10.48
CA LEU A 348 6.72 -9.84 -9.52
C LEU A 348 6.23 -10.04 -8.08
N MET A 349 5.07 -9.47 -7.74
CA MET A 349 4.54 -9.42 -6.38
C MET A 349 4.16 -10.79 -5.84
N LEU A 350 3.59 -11.68 -6.64
CA LEU A 350 3.07 -12.96 -6.15
C LEU A 350 4.06 -14.13 -6.28
N HIS A 351 5.02 -14.06 -7.21
CA HIS A 351 5.83 -15.24 -7.56
C HIS A 351 7.34 -15.02 -7.61
N ARG A 352 7.83 -13.79 -7.83
CA ARG A 352 9.29 -13.54 -7.99
C ARG A 352 9.94 -12.95 -6.76
N ILE A 353 9.18 -12.29 -5.90
CA ILE A 353 9.65 -11.83 -4.60
C ILE A 353 9.37 -12.95 -3.62
N ASP A 354 10.42 -13.44 -2.97
CA ASP A 354 10.29 -14.33 -1.83
C ASP A 354 10.08 -13.47 -0.58
N TRP A 355 8.83 -13.42 -0.09
CA TRP A 355 8.46 -12.55 1.03
C TRP A 355 8.97 -13.05 2.38
N THR A 356 9.39 -14.31 2.45
CA THR A 356 9.94 -14.94 3.66
C THR A 356 11.43 -14.63 3.87
N GLU A 357 12.10 -14.02 2.88
CA GLU A 357 13.52 -13.63 2.97
C GLU A 357 13.73 -12.50 4.00
N GLU A 358 14.46 -12.82 5.07
CA GLU A 358 14.87 -11.87 6.11
C GLU A 358 15.76 -10.74 5.55
N ALA A 359 15.70 -9.58 6.21
CA ALA A 359 16.51 -8.44 5.83
C ALA A 359 17.96 -8.64 6.29
N ARG A 360 18.90 -8.84 5.35
CA ARG A 360 20.32 -8.82 5.71
C ARG A 360 20.69 -7.46 6.34
N PRO A 361 21.46 -7.45 7.45
CA PRO A 361 21.87 -6.20 8.08
C PRO A 361 22.62 -5.34 7.07
N HIS A 362 22.16 -4.10 6.92
CA HIS A 362 22.74 -3.13 6.00
C HIS A 362 24.11 -2.70 6.52
N GLY A 363 25.19 -3.31 5.98
CA GLY A 363 26.56 -3.07 6.45
C GLY A 363 27.68 -3.79 5.68
N GLU A 364 27.38 -4.81 4.88
CA GLU A 364 28.35 -5.36 3.93
C GLU A 364 28.06 -4.74 2.55
N ALA A 365 28.99 -3.89 2.11
CA ALA A 365 28.97 -3.31 0.77
C ALA A 365 28.90 -4.42 -0.29
N ASP A 366 28.13 -4.15 -1.34
CA ASP A 366 28.10 -4.92 -2.58
C ASP A 366 29.53 -5.13 -3.11
N ASP A 367 30.10 -6.31 -2.87
CA ASP A 367 31.13 -6.87 -3.73
C ASP A 367 30.44 -7.95 -4.58
N ASP A 368 30.05 -7.55 -5.78
CA ASP A 368 29.62 -8.45 -6.86
C ASP A 368 30.83 -9.31 -7.27
N SER A 369 31.13 -10.35 -6.49
CA SER A 369 31.97 -11.47 -6.89
C SER A 369 31.10 -12.70 -7.09
N ASP A 370 30.71 -12.91 -8.34
CA ASP A 370 30.22 -14.18 -8.86
C ASP A 370 31.31 -15.26 -8.64
N GLY A 371 31.04 -16.22 -7.76
CA GLY A 371 31.97 -17.30 -7.44
C GLY A 371 31.49 -18.14 -6.26
N SER A 372 31.22 -19.41 -6.56
CA SER A 372 30.85 -20.51 -5.66
C SER A 372 31.41 -20.42 -4.23
N ASP A 373 30.52 -20.55 -3.24
CA ASP A 373 30.58 -21.66 -2.26
C ASP A 373 29.38 -21.55 -1.29
N ASP A 374 28.39 -22.39 -1.57
CA ASP A 374 27.40 -22.86 -0.59
C ASP A 374 28.14 -23.71 0.45
N GLU A 375 28.21 -23.24 1.69
CA GLU A 375 27.99 -24.04 2.93
C GLU A 375 28.50 -23.35 4.22
N ASP A 376 29.32 -22.29 4.16
CA ASP A 376 30.00 -21.77 5.37
C ASP A 376 29.49 -20.42 5.93
N LYS A 377 28.31 -19.93 5.49
CA LYS A 377 27.68 -18.70 6.03
C LYS A 377 26.60 -18.94 7.10
N LYS A 378 26.55 -20.13 7.72
CA LYS A 378 25.54 -20.46 8.75
C LYS A 378 25.99 -20.24 10.20
N LYS A 379 27.17 -19.65 10.44
CA LYS A 379 27.71 -19.41 11.79
C LYS A 379 28.24 -17.99 11.97
N LYS A 380 27.36 -16.99 12.02
CA LYS A 380 27.55 -15.69 12.69
C LYS A 380 26.33 -14.79 12.48
N ALA A 381 25.20 -15.17 13.07
CA ALA A 381 24.07 -14.28 13.32
C ALA A 381 23.37 -14.72 14.61
N GLU A 382 24.15 -14.97 15.67
CA GLU A 382 23.61 -15.02 17.03
C GLU A 382 23.74 -13.60 17.61
N GLY A 383 22.84 -12.73 17.18
CA GLY A 383 22.68 -11.38 17.70
C GLY A 383 21.20 -11.04 17.57
N GLU A 384 20.45 -11.33 18.62
CA GLU A 384 19.09 -10.88 18.95
C GLU A 384 18.39 -10.11 17.80
N ASP A 385 17.82 -10.88 16.87
CA ASP A 385 16.97 -10.34 15.80
C ASP A 385 15.62 -10.00 16.44
N ASP A 386 15.48 -8.76 16.92
CA ASP A 386 14.23 -8.17 17.42
C ASP A 386 13.21 -7.89 16.27
N GLY A 387 13.34 -8.59 15.14
CA GLY A 387 12.45 -8.53 13.99
C GLY A 387 11.26 -9.48 14.11
N PRO A 388 10.09 -9.15 13.53
CA PRO A 388 8.99 -10.12 13.42
C PRO A 388 9.43 -11.30 12.55
N ASP A 389 9.07 -12.53 12.96
CA ASP A 389 9.32 -13.74 12.17
C ASP A 389 8.71 -13.59 10.76
N MET A 390 9.58 -13.72 9.76
CA MET A 390 9.23 -13.54 8.35
C MET A 390 8.70 -14.82 7.70
N SER A 391 8.71 -15.96 8.39
CA SER A 391 8.28 -17.26 7.85
C SER A 391 6.83 -17.27 7.36
N GLU A 392 5.94 -16.52 8.01
CA GLU A 392 4.52 -16.37 7.63
C GLU A 392 4.25 -15.17 6.71
N ASN A 393 5.30 -14.42 6.34
CA ASN A 393 5.13 -13.22 5.54
C ASN A 393 4.80 -13.58 4.09
N LYS A 394 3.72 -12.99 3.57
CA LYS A 394 3.27 -13.20 2.20
C LYS A 394 2.64 -11.95 1.61
N CYS A 395 2.52 -11.97 0.29
CA CYS A 395 1.82 -10.95 -0.48
C CYS A 395 0.61 -11.58 -1.17
N GLU A 396 -0.54 -10.94 -1.04
CA GLU A 396 -1.78 -11.36 -1.71
C GLU A 396 -2.34 -10.23 -2.55
N LEU A 397 -3.06 -10.59 -3.62
CA LEU A 397 -3.81 -9.66 -4.46
C LEU A 397 -5.22 -9.51 -3.87
N ILE A 398 -5.57 -8.30 -3.45
CA ILE A 398 -6.89 -7.99 -2.89
C ILE A 398 -7.89 -7.66 -4.00
N TRP A 399 -7.45 -6.86 -4.98
CA TRP A 399 -8.31 -6.36 -6.04
C TRP A 399 -7.52 -6.10 -7.32
N GLU A 400 -8.11 -6.45 -8.46
CA GLU A 400 -7.60 -6.12 -9.80
C GLU A 400 -8.80 -5.73 -10.67
N GLY A 401 -8.73 -4.61 -11.38
CA GLY A 401 -9.84 -4.12 -12.18
C GLY A 401 -9.47 -3.05 -13.19
N GLU A 402 -10.39 -2.77 -14.11
CA GLU A 402 -10.25 -1.66 -15.05
C GLU A 402 -10.62 -0.34 -14.35
N ILE A 403 -9.88 0.74 -14.66
CA ILE A 403 -10.13 2.08 -14.15
C ILE A 403 -10.27 3.08 -15.31
N PRO A 404 -11.11 4.11 -15.17
CA PRO A 404 -11.33 5.09 -16.24
C PRO A 404 -10.16 6.06 -16.43
N GLU A 405 -9.48 6.44 -15.34
CA GLU A 405 -8.39 7.42 -15.34
C GLU A 405 -7.38 7.12 -14.22
N ARG A 406 -6.12 7.54 -14.41
CA ARG A 406 -5.08 7.42 -13.39
C ARG A 406 -5.39 8.34 -12.21
N THR A 407 -5.36 7.79 -11.00
CA THR A 407 -5.49 8.56 -9.76
C THR A 407 -4.14 9.13 -9.35
N PHE A 408 -3.07 8.35 -9.53
CA PHE A 408 -1.72 8.74 -9.17
C PHE A 408 -0.94 9.17 -10.42
N LYS A 409 -0.12 10.21 -10.31
CA LYS A 409 0.75 10.65 -11.42
C LYS A 409 2.02 9.82 -11.54
N ILE A 410 2.59 9.42 -10.41
CA ILE A 410 3.82 8.64 -10.30
C ILE A 410 3.70 7.65 -9.15
N PHE A 411 4.46 6.56 -9.20
CA PHE A 411 4.56 5.63 -8.08
C PHE A 411 5.32 6.26 -6.91
N ARG A 412 4.71 6.32 -5.73
CA ARG A 412 5.32 6.89 -4.51
C ARG A 412 5.25 5.91 -3.35
N ALA A 413 6.22 6.00 -2.44
CA ALA A 413 6.18 5.25 -1.18
C ALA A 413 5.98 6.23 -0.02
N ARG A 414 5.05 5.91 0.89
CA ARG A 414 4.64 6.75 2.02
C ARG A 414 4.51 5.91 3.29
N HIS A 415 4.84 6.51 4.41
CA HIS A 415 4.68 5.90 5.73
C HIS A 415 3.43 6.48 6.38
N ALA A 416 2.63 5.62 7.01
CA ALA A 416 1.45 5.97 7.77
C ALA A 416 1.49 5.24 9.10
N GLU A 417 1.57 5.98 10.20
CA GLU A 417 1.56 5.41 11.56
C GLU A 417 0.14 5.11 12.05
N THR A 418 -0.84 5.82 11.50
CA THR A 418 -2.26 5.67 11.84
C THR A 418 -3.07 5.27 10.61
N ASP A 419 -4.19 4.59 10.83
CA ASP A 419 -5.12 4.19 9.77
C ASP A 419 -5.66 5.39 8.98
N GLY A 420 -6.01 6.49 9.67
CA GLY A 420 -6.46 7.73 9.04
C GLY A 420 -5.42 8.32 8.09
N ALA A 421 -4.15 8.37 8.49
CA ALA A 421 -3.09 8.84 7.62
C ALA A 421 -2.87 7.91 6.40
N GLY A 422 -3.09 6.61 6.56
CA GLY A 422 -3.05 5.64 5.47
C GLY A 422 -4.15 5.89 4.43
N LYS A 423 -5.37 6.16 4.90
CA LYS A 423 -6.53 6.52 4.07
C LYS A 423 -6.32 7.84 3.33
N ASP A 424 -5.79 8.86 4.00
CA ASP A 424 -5.53 10.17 3.39
C ASP A 424 -4.59 10.06 2.17
N TRP A 425 -3.59 9.16 2.25
CA TRP A 425 -2.69 8.89 1.14
C TRP A 425 -3.38 8.21 -0.06
N LEU A 426 -4.47 7.48 0.18
CA LEU A 426 -5.14 6.65 -0.83
C LEU A 426 -6.17 7.40 -1.67
N THR A 427 -6.46 8.67 -1.39
CA THR A 427 -7.53 9.46 -2.03
C THR A 427 -8.91 8.78 -1.91
N GLN A 428 -9.99 9.53 -2.19
CA GLN A 428 -11.36 9.01 -2.06
C GLN A 428 -11.63 7.74 -2.90
N LYS A 429 -10.89 7.53 -4.00
CA LYS A 429 -11.09 6.36 -4.88
C LYS A 429 -10.62 5.05 -4.27
N TYR A 430 -9.51 5.05 -3.51
CA TYR A 430 -8.93 3.82 -2.94
C TYR A 430 -9.03 3.76 -1.42
N GLU A 431 -9.68 4.73 -0.77
CA GLU A 431 -9.92 4.71 0.67
C GLU A 431 -10.58 3.40 1.14
N GLY A 432 -11.60 2.94 0.43
CA GLY A 432 -12.28 1.67 0.75
C GLY A 432 -11.39 0.43 0.61
N MET A 433 -10.31 0.50 -0.17
CA MET A 433 -9.33 -0.60 -0.27
C MET A 433 -8.50 -0.72 1.01
N TRP A 434 -8.33 0.36 1.78
CA TRP A 434 -7.70 0.30 3.11
C TRP A 434 -8.58 -0.49 4.09
N ASP A 435 -9.88 -0.22 4.09
CA ASP A 435 -10.83 -0.92 4.96
C ASP A 435 -10.96 -2.39 4.56
N LEU A 436 -10.91 -2.69 3.26
CA LEU A 436 -10.86 -4.06 2.75
C LEU A 436 -9.58 -4.78 3.19
N ALA A 437 -8.42 -4.11 3.10
CA ALA A 437 -7.14 -4.65 3.55
C ALA A 437 -7.10 -4.91 5.06
N LYS A 438 -7.70 -4.03 5.87
CA LYS A 438 -7.78 -4.21 7.32
C LYS A 438 -8.65 -5.39 7.74
N ARG A 439 -9.67 -5.70 6.95
CA ARG A 439 -10.58 -6.85 7.16
C ARG A 439 -10.13 -8.10 6.40
N TRP A 440 -8.97 -8.04 5.74
CA TRP A 440 -8.52 -9.12 4.88
C TRP A 440 -8.12 -10.34 5.71
N THR A 441 -8.66 -11.50 5.33
CA THR A 441 -8.25 -12.79 5.88
C THR A 441 -7.22 -13.41 4.97
N TRP A 442 -6.07 -13.75 5.53
CA TRP A 442 -4.96 -14.30 4.79
C TRP A 442 -5.27 -15.74 4.37
N GLN A 443 -5.06 -16.09 3.11
CA GLN A 443 -5.36 -17.45 2.62
C GLN A 443 -4.55 -18.53 3.36
N GLY A 444 -5.23 -19.42 4.08
CA GLY A 444 -4.59 -20.50 4.86
C GLY A 444 -4.57 -20.28 6.38
N GLU A 445 -5.10 -19.16 6.89
CA GLU A 445 -5.36 -18.96 8.33
C GLU A 445 -6.73 -19.51 8.79
N ASP A 446 -7.60 -19.99 7.86
CA ASP A 446 -8.92 -20.55 8.15
C ASP A 446 -8.91 -22.07 8.52
N LEU A 447 -7.88 -22.56 9.21
CA LEU A 447 -7.80 -23.96 9.68
C LEU A 447 -7.78 -24.07 11.22
#